data_AF-A0A8C6JHE5-F1
#
_entry.id   AF-A0A8C6JHE5-F1
#
_cell.length_a   1.000
_cell.length_b   1.000
_cell.length_c   1.000
_cell.angle_alpha   90.00
_cell.angle_beta   90.00
_cell.angle_gamma   90.00
#
_symmetry.space_group_name_H-M   'P 1'
#
loop_
_entity.id
_entity.type
_entity.pdbx_description
1 polymer ?
#
loop_
_entity_poly.entity_id
_entity_poly.type
_entity_poly.pdbx_seq_one_letter_code
_entity_poly.pdbx_strand_id
1 'polypeptide(L)'
;MAAPGGEETAAGGFEAWLAARLEALGLDRAVYGAYIQGLLREEESDEERLEALRGVLAACLEEDLLHDVCREVVEKWSESQVVDATEKKADEIQAIASMMEKQAKIVVKPKEVSQEEKQRKAALLAQYANVTDEEEYPFPDPDEQDGSTATAVNMGSEKSLFRNTNVEDVVNARKLERELLRDEFQKKKEQDKVQREKDKLAKQERKEKEKKRTQKGERKR
;
A
#
# COMPACT_ATOMS: atom_id res chain seq x y z
N MET A 1 -48.71 3.36 20.81
CA MET A 1 -47.73 4.04 19.96
C MET A 1 -46.51 3.13 19.89
N ALA A 2 -46.50 2.18 18.95
CA ALA A 2 -45.40 1.25 18.73
C ALA A 2 -44.40 1.90 17.75
N ALA A 3 -43.12 1.87 18.11
CA ALA A 3 -42.02 2.37 17.31
C ALA A 3 -41.63 1.35 16.21
N PRO A 4 -41.07 1.81 15.09
CA PRO A 4 -41.10 1.09 13.82
C PRO A 4 -40.04 -0.01 13.75
N GLY A 5 -40.45 -1.16 13.21
CA GLY A 5 -39.53 -2.13 12.63
C GLY A 5 -39.06 -1.66 11.25
N GLY A 6 -37.91 -2.20 10.83
CA GLY A 6 -37.38 -2.06 9.49
C GLY A 6 -36.03 -1.35 9.43
N GLU A 7 -34.98 -1.98 9.96
CA GLU A 7 -33.66 -1.82 9.35
C GLU A 7 -33.68 -2.61 8.03
N GLU A 8 -34.25 -2.02 6.98
CA GLU A 8 -33.93 -2.40 5.61
C GLU A 8 -32.60 -1.74 5.26
N THR A 9 -31.51 -2.39 5.68
CA THR A 9 -30.21 -2.14 5.08
C THR A 9 -30.30 -2.53 3.61
N ALA A 10 -30.07 -1.57 2.73
CA ALA A 10 -29.94 -1.77 1.29
C ALA A 10 -28.68 -2.59 0.96
N ALA A 11 -28.64 -3.86 1.35
CA ALA A 11 -27.70 -4.85 0.86
C ALA A 11 -28.26 -5.42 -0.47
N GLY A 12 -28.40 -4.52 -1.43
CA GLY A 12 -29.25 -4.69 -2.61
C GLY A 12 -28.58 -5.45 -3.73
N GLY A 13 -28.39 -6.76 -3.55
CA GLY A 13 -27.97 -7.65 -4.63
C GLY A 13 -28.13 -9.11 -4.23
N PHE A 14 -27.08 -9.67 -3.61
CA PHE A 14 -27.06 -11.06 -3.18
C PHE A 14 -27.99 -11.36 -2.00
N GLU A 15 -28.01 -10.52 -0.96
CA GLU A 15 -28.82 -10.79 0.24
C GLU A 15 -30.32 -10.80 -0.06
N ALA A 16 -30.80 -9.85 -0.87
CA ALA A 16 -32.18 -9.81 -1.32
C ALA A 16 -32.55 -11.02 -2.20
N TRP A 17 -31.63 -11.43 -3.08
CA TRP A 17 -31.81 -12.64 -3.90
C TRP A 17 -31.85 -13.91 -3.04
N LEU A 18 -30.92 -14.05 -2.09
CA LEU A 18 -30.85 -15.19 -1.19
C LEU A 18 -32.11 -15.28 -0.33
N ALA A 19 -32.62 -14.15 0.17
CA ALA A 19 -33.87 -14.11 0.94
C ALA A 19 -35.07 -14.61 0.12
N ALA A 20 -35.21 -14.15 -1.13
CA ALA A 20 -36.29 -14.60 -2.03
C ALA A 20 -36.15 -16.09 -2.39
N ARG A 21 -34.90 -16.57 -2.57
CA ARG A 21 -34.62 -17.98 -2.86
C ARG A 21 -34.97 -18.88 -1.68
N LEU A 22 -34.59 -18.48 -0.46
CA LEU A 22 -34.93 -19.20 0.77
C LEU A 22 -36.43 -19.23 1.01
N GLU A 23 -37.14 -18.13 0.76
CA GLU A 23 -38.60 -18.06 0.87
C GLU A 23 -39.30 -18.99 -0.13
N ALA A 24 -38.81 -19.09 -1.36
CA ALA A 24 -39.31 -20.04 -2.36
C ALA A 24 -39.10 -21.52 -1.95
N LEU A 25 -38.04 -21.79 -1.16
CA LEU A 25 -37.74 -23.11 -0.59
C LEU A 25 -38.49 -23.37 0.73
N GLY A 26 -39.22 -22.38 1.26
CA GLY A 26 -39.91 -22.48 2.55
C GLY A 26 -38.99 -22.41 3.77
N LEU A 27 -37.76 -21.91 3.60
CA LEU A 27 -36.78 -21.75 4.66
C LEU A 27 -36.85 -20.37 5.30
N ASP A 28 -36.60 -20.29 6.60
CA ASP A 28 -36.62 -19.02 7.33
C ASP A 28 -35.45 -18.12 6.90
N ARG A 29 -35.76 -16.99 6.27
CA ARG A 29 -34.76 -16.02 5.79
C ARG A 29 -33.88 -15.45 6.89
N ALA A 30 -34.40 -15.25 8.11
CA ALA A 30 -33.68 -14.61 9.20
C ALA A 30 -32.66 -15.57 9.81
N VAL A 31 -32.98 -16.86 9.88
CA VAL A 31 -32.07 -17.89 10.38
C VAL A 31 -31.06 -18.28 9.30
N TYR A 32 -31.53 -18.68 8.13
CA TYR A 32 -30.66 -19.23 7.08
C TYR A 32 -29.93 -18.14 6.30
N GLY A 33 -30.50 -16.96 6.11
CA GLY A 33 -29.88 -15.88 5.33
C GLY A 33 -28.55 -15.41 5.94
N ALA A 34 -28.57 -15.02 7.21
CA ALA A 34 -27.38 -14.57 7.91
C ALA A 34 -26.35 -15.70 8.10
N TYR A 35 -26.82 -16.93 8.36
CA TYR A 35 -25.95 -18.07 8.57
C TYR A 35 -25.22 -18.49 7.28
N ILE A 36 -25.96 -18.62 6.16
CA ILE A 36 -25.38 -18.94 4.85
C ILE A 36 -24.39 -17.86 4.41
N GLN A 37 -24.71 -16.59 4.61
CA GLN A 37 -23.82 -15.49 4.24
C GLN A 37 -22.53 -15.49 5.07
N GLY A 38 -22.61 -15.78 6.37
CA GLY A 38 -21.45 -15.98 7.23
C GLY A 38 -20.58 -17.15 6.75
N LEU A 39 -21.22 -18.28 6.49
CA LEU A 39 -20.56 -19.49 5.98
C LEU A 39 -19.81 -19.24 4.68
N LEU A 40 -20.45 -18.57 3.71
CA LEU A 40 -19.85 -18.25 2.41
C LEU A 40 -18.64 -17.29 2.50
N ARG A 41 -18.59 -16.47 3.55
CA ARG A 41 -17.50 -15.52 3.81
C ARG A 41 -16.29 -16.20 4.48
N GLU A 42 -16.53 -17.24 5.28
CA GLU A 42 -15.48 -17.97 6.00
C GLU A 42 -14.69 -18.89 5.06
N GLU A 43 -15.36 -19.52 4.09
CA GLU A 43 -14.76 -20.45 3.15
C GLU A 43 -13.96 -19.73 2.04
N GLU A 44 -12.76 -20.21 1.74
CA GLU A 44 -11.86 -19.59 0.75
C GLU A 44 -12.13 -20.07 -0.68
N SER A 45 -12.51 -21.34 -0.86
CA SER A 45 -12.80 -21.96 -2.16
C SER A 45 -14.30 -22.17 -2.42
N ASP A 46 -14.71 -22.10 -3.70
CA ASP A 46 -16.07 -22.44 -4.14
C ASP A 46 -16.42 -23.91 -3.85
N GLU A 47 -15.44 -24.81 -3.89
CA GLU A 47 -15.63 -26.23 -3.56
C GLU A 47 -15.95 -26.44 -2.07
N GLU A 48 -15.28 -25.69 -1.19
CA GLU A 48 -15.52 -25.75 0.25
C GLU A 48 -16.87 -25.11 0.60
N ARG A 49 -17.20 -23.97 -0.03
CA ARG A 49 -18.54 -23.34 0.06
C ARG A 49 -19.66 -24.31 -0.31
N LEU A 50 -19.48 -25.11 -1.37
CA LEU A 50 -20.46 -26.10 -1.81
C LEU A 50 -20.66 -27.22 -0.78
N GLU A 51 -19.57 -27.74 -0.21
CA GLU A 51 -19.64 -28.81 0.80
C GLU A 51 -20.28 -28.30 2.09
N ALA A 52 -19.89 -27.10 2.54
CA ALA A 52 -20.45 -26.46 3.71
C ALA A 52 -21.96 -26.20 3.53
N LEU A 53 -22.37 -25.64 2.38
CA LEU A 53 -23.78 -25.44 2.04
C LEU A 53 -24.56 -26.76 1.97
N ARG A 54 -23.96 -27.81 1.39
CA ARG A 54 -24.56 -29.15 1.38
C ARG A 54 -24.80 -29.64 2.80
N GLY A 55 -23.84 -29.49 3.72
CA GLY A 55 -24.00 -29.89 5.11
C GLY A 55 -25.17 -29.20 5.82
N VAL A 56 -25.38 -27.92 5.54
CA VAL A 56 -26.46 -27.12 6.15
C VAL A 56 -27.83 -27.41 5.53
N LEU A 57 -27.90 -27.52 4.20
CA LEU A 57 -29.15 -27.62 3.47
C LEU A 57 -29.59 -29.07 3.23
N ALA A 58 -28.72 -30.07 3.39
CA ALA A 58 -29.07 -31.49 3.19
C ALA A 58 -30.16 -32.00 4.14
N ALA A 59 -30.29 -31.39 5.34
CA ALA A 59 -31.37 -31.73 6.26
C ALA A 59 -32.73 -31.17 5.82
N CYS A 60 -32.76 -30.21 4.89
CA CYS A 60 -33.95 -29.46 4.52
C CYS A 60 -34.41 -29.71 3.08
N LEU A 61 -33.51 -30.12 2.19
CA LEU A 61 -33.77 -30.28 0.76
C LEU A 61 -33.43 -31.71 0.28
N GLU A 62 -34.14 -32.18 -0.75
CA GLU A 62 -33.83 -33.44 -1.43
C GLU A 62 -32.50 -33.35 -2.21
N GLU A 63 -31.78 -34.46 -2.37
CA GLU A 63 -30.41 -34.47 -2.94
C GLU A 63 -30.30 -33.83 -4.34
N ASP A 64 -31.31 -34.02 -5.19
CA ASP A 64 -31.35 -33.48 -6.56
C ASP A 64 -31.51 -31.95 -6.55
N LEU A 65 -32.43 -31.43 -5.72
CA LEU A 65 -32.67 -29.99 -5.57
C LEU A 65 -31.52 -29.31 -4.81
N LEU A 66 -30.98 -29.98 -3.80
CA LEU A 66 -29.88 -29.50 -2.96
C LEU A 66 -28.67 -29.13 -3.80
N HIS A 67 -28.26 -30.03 -4.70
CA HIS A 67 -27.06 -29.79 -5.51
C HIS A 67 -27.20 -28.57 -6.42
N ASP A 68 -28.38 -28.39 -7.03
CA ASP A 68 -28.64 -27.26 -7.91
C ASP A 68 -28.75 -25.94 -7.13
N VAL A 69 -29.40 -25.95 -5.95
CA VAL A 69 -29.49 -24.78 -5.08
C VAL A 69 -28.11 -24.37 -4.56
N CYS A 70 -27.28 -25.31 -4.07
CA CYS A 70 -25.95 -25.01 -3.58
C CYS A 70 -25.08 -24.38 -4.67
N ARG A 71 -25.14 -24.93 -5.90
CA ARG A 71 -24.42 -24.40 -7.06
C ARG A 71 -24.84 -22.99 -7.40
N GLU A 72 -26.14 -22.74 -7.47
CA GLU A 72 -26.70 -21.43 -7.81
C GLU A 72 -26.33 -20.37 -6.76
N VAL A 73 -26.35 -20.72 -5.47
CA VAL A 73 -25.96 -19.82 -4.39
C VAL A 73 -24.48 -19.43 -4.51
N VAL A 74 -23.59 -20.38 -4.79
CA VAL A 74 -22.16 -20.10 -4.96
C VAL A 74 -21.90 -19.27 -6.22
N GLU A 75 -22.58 -19.56 -7.33
CA GLU A 75 -22.48 -18.76 -8.55
C GLU A 75 -22.92 -17.31 -8.32
N LYS A 76 -24.07 -17.11 -7.66
CA LYS A 76 -24.61 -15.78 -7.33
C LYS A 76 -23.74 -15.03 -6.33
N TRP A 77 -23.11 -15.74 -5.40
CA TRP A 77 -22.14 -15.16 -4.47
C TRP A 77 -20.89 -14.66 -5.20
N SER A 78 -20.33 -15.48 -6.09
CA SER A 78 -19.17 -15.13 -6.90
C SER A 78 -19.48 -13.96 -7.86
N GLU A 79 -20.65 -13.94 -8.48
CA GLU A 79 -21.12 -12.80 -9.29
C GLU A 79 -21.21 -11.51 -8.44
N SER A 80 -21.80 -11.59 -7.25
CA SER A 80 -21.91 -10.42 -6.35
C SER A 80 -20.55 -9.89 -5.93
N GLN A 81 -19.59 -10.78 -5.63
CA GLN A 81 -18.23 -10.38 -5.26
C GLN A 81 -17.49 -9.68 -6.41
N VAL A 82 -17.73 -10.09 -7.65
CA VAL A 82 -17.18 -9.43 -8.85
C VAL A 82 -17.82 -8.05 -9.04
N VAL A 83 -19.14 -7.94 -8.91
CA VAL A 83 -19.86 -6.66 -9.03
C VAL A 83 -19.40 -5.69 -7.94
N ASP A 84 -19.36 -6.11 -6.68
CA ASP A 84 -18.83 -5.34 -5.55
C ASP A 84 -17.40 -4.87 -5.80
N ALA A 85 -16.54 -5.74 -6.35
CA ALA A 85 -15.17 -5.38 -6.68
C ALA A 85 -15.08 -4.38 -7.85
N THR A 86 -16.01 -4.42 -8.81
CA THR A 86 -16.05 -3.45 -9.91
C THR A 86 -16.63 -2.10 -9.49
N GLU A 87 -17.67 -2.07 -8.66
CA GLU A 87 -18.24 -0.84 -8.10
C GLU A 87 -17.23 -0.11 -7.21
N LYS A 88 -16.55 -0.83 -6.30
CA LYS A 88 -15.50 -0.25 -5.45
C LYS A 88 -14.36 0.37 -6.27
N LYS A 89 -13.95 -0.28 -7.37
CA LYS A 89 -12.93 0.24 -8.28
C LYS A 89 -13.43 1.50 -9.02
N ALA A 90 -14.69 1.53 -9.43
CA ALA A 90 -15.27 2.70 -10.09
C ALA A 90 -15.33 3.91 -9.15
N ASP A 91 -15.73 3.70 -7.89
CA ASP A 91 -15.76 4.74 -6.85
C ASP A 91 -14.36 5.26 -6.52
N GLU A 92 -13.36 4.38 -6.44
CA GLU A 92 -11.96 4.76 -6.21
C GLU A 92 -11.41 5.60 -7.38
N ILE A 93 -11.70 5.21 -8.62
CA ILE A 93 -11.32 5.99 -9.82
C ILE A 93 -12.00 7.37 -9.80
N GLN A 94 -13.28 7.44 -9.41
CA GLN A 94 -14.02 8.70 -9.31
C GLN A 94 -13.45 9.61 -8.20
N ALA A 95 -13.05 9.04 -7.06
CA ALA A 95 -12.40 9.77 -5.98
C ALA A 95 -11.03 10.33 -6.42
N ILE A 96 -10.23 9.53 -7.12
CA ILE A 96 -8.93 9.96 -7.68
C ILE A 96 -9.15 11.09 -8.71
N ALA A 97 -10.12 10.97 -9.60
CA ALA A 97 -10.46 12.02 -10.55
C ALA A 97 -10.86 13.33 -9.86
N SER A 98 -11.68 13.25 -8.81
CA SER A 98 -12.07 14.40 -7.98
C SER A 98 -10.87 15.04 -7.28
N MET A 99 -9.92 14.24 -6.76
CA MET A 99 -8.69 14.75 -6.16
C MET A 99 -7.77 15.42 -7.19
N MET A 100 -7.61 14.83 -8.37
CA MET A 100 -6.84 15.42 -9.47
C MET A 100 -7.43 16.76 -9.92
N GLU A 101 -8.76 16.87 -10.03
CA GLU A 101 -9.41 18.13 -10.38
C GLU A 101 -9.14 19.22 -9.33
N LYS A 102 -9.19 18.88 -8.03
CA LYS A 102 -8.86 19.80 -6.94
C LYS A 102 -7.40 20.24 -6.98
N GLN A 103 -6.48 19.34 -7.31
CA GLN A 103 -5.05 19.66 -7.45
C GLN A 103 -4.76 20.48 -8.72
N ALA A 104 -5.46 20.23 -9.83
CA ALA A 104 -5.33 20.98 -11.08
C ALA A 104 -5.90 22.41 -10.98
N LYS A 105 -6.83 22.66 -10.06
CA LYS A 105 -7.36 24.01 -9.77
C LYS A 105 -6.45 24.84 -8.87
N ILE A 106 -5.53 24.19 -8.15
CA ILE A 106 -4.39 24.83 -7.46
C ILE A 106 -3.26 24.99 -8.49
N VAL A 107 -3.57 25.60 -9.63
CA VAL A 107 -2.55 26.22 -10.47
C VAL A 107 -1.97 27.36 -9.66
N VAL A 108 -0.73 27.15 -9.23
CA VAL A 108 0.27 28.15 -8.86
C VAL A 108 -0.11 29.50 -9.46
N LYS A 109 -0.63 30.42 -8.63
CA LYS A 109 -0.48 31.83 -8.94
C LYS A 109 1.04 32.06 -8.95
N PRO A 110 1.68 32.38 -10.08
CA PRO A 110 3.09 32.73 -10.05
C PRO A 110 3.23 33.92 -9.12
N LYS A 111 3.86 33.70 -7.96
CA LYS A 111 4.20 34.75 -7.02
C LYS A 111 5.16 35.68 -7.78
N GLU A 112 4.75 36.91 -8.04
CA GLU A 112 5.63 37.93 -8.62
C GLU A 112 6.81 38.12 -7.66
N VAL A 113 7.97 37.60 -8.07
CA VAL A 113 9.21 37.76 -7.32
C VAL A 113 9.58 39.23 -7.43
N SER A 114 9.40 39.97 -6.33
CA SER A 114 9.77 41.39 -6.23
C SER A 114 11.24 41.56 -6.61
N GLN A 115 11.53 42.65 -7.32
CA GLN A 115 12.85 43.00 -7.85
C GLN A 115 13.96 42.94 -6.78
N GLU A 116 13.58 43.16 -5.52
CA GLU A 116 14.46 43.16 -4.35
C GLU A 116 15.01 41.76 -4.00
N GLU A 117 14.21 40.69 -4.14
CA GLU A 117 14.66 39.31 -3.89
C GLU A 117 15.64 38.84 -4.97
N LYS A 118 15.44 39.28 -6.22
CA LYS A 118 16.38 39.03 -7.33
C LYS A 118 17.73 39.71 -7.08
N GLN A 119 17.71 40.96 -6.61
CA GLN A 119 18.93 41.71 -6.28
C GLN A 119 19.67 41.08 -5.09
N ARG A 120 18.96 40.65 -4.04
CA ARG A 120 19.57 39.92 -2.91
C ARG A 120 20.23 38.61 -3.34
N LYS A 121 19.56 37.82 -4.19
CA LYS A 121 20.11 36.57 -4.71
C LYS A 121 21.35 36.80 -5.59
N ALA A 122 21.34 37.84 -6.41
CA ALA A 122 22.48 38.21 -7.25
C ALA A 122 23.68 38.69 -6.42
N ALA A 123 23.46 39.51 -5.40
CA ALA A 123 24.50 39.98 -4.49
C ALA A 123 25.15 38.82 -3.72
N LEU A 124 24.34 37.86 -3.26
CA LEU A 124 24.87 36.66 -2.62
C LEU A 124 25.72 35.82 -3.59
N LEU A 125 25.26 35.65 -4.84
CA LEU A 125 26.03 34.94 -5.88
C LEU A 125 27.38 35.63 -6.16
N ALA A 126 27.40 36.96 -6.23
CA ALA A 126 28.62 37.74 -6.45
C ALA A 126 29.61 37.59 -5.29
N GLN A 127 29.12 37.45 -4.04
CA GLN A 127 29.98 37.21 -2.88
C GLN A 127 30.74 35.88 -2.99
N TYR A 128 30.17 34.87 -3.63
CA TYR A 128 30.84 33.59 -3.87
C TYR A 128 31.68 33.55 -5.15
N ALA A 129 31.53 34.54 -6.04
CA ALA A 129 32.31 34.61 -7.28
C ALA A 129 33.77 35.02 -7.04
N ASN A 130 34.09 35.64 -5.89
CA ASN A 130 35.44 36.12 -5.56
C ASN A 130 36.32 35.10 -4.81
N VAL A 131 35.94 33.82 -4.73
CA VAL A 131 36.67 32.80 -3.93
C VAL A 131 37.45 31.81 -4.80
N THR A 132 37.55 32.03 -6.12
CA THR A 132 38.17 31.02 -7.00
C THR A 132 38.99 31.62 -8.14
N ASP A 133 40.01 32.44 -7.85
CA ASP A 133 41.18 32.55 -8.75
C ASP A 133 42.36 33.31 -8.11
N GLU A 134 42.95 32.82 -7.01
CA GLU A 134 44.33 33.22 -6.68
C GLU A 134 45.04 32.10 -5.92
N GLU A 135 45.75 31.30 -6.70
CA GLU A 135 46.71 30.28 -6.29
C GLU A 135 47.94 31.00 -5.68
N GLU A 136 48.14 30.90 -4.36
CA GLU A 136 49.47 31.09 -3.77
C GLU A 136 49.72 30.02 -2.71
N TYR A 137 50.48 29.00 -3.10
CA TYR A 137 51.11 28.02 -2.21
C TYR A 137 52.27 28.68 -1.47
N PRO A 138 52.25 28.71 -0.13
CA PRO A 138 53.48 28.32 0.60
C PRO A 138 53.23 27.24 1.67
N PHE A 139 53.93 26.11 1.53
CA PHE A 139 54.23 25.17 2.61
C PHE A 139 55.27 25.82 3.54
N PRO A 140 55.12 25.82 4.88
CA PRO A 140 55.98 24.94 5.69
C PRO A 140 55.40 24.38 7.02
N ASP A 141 55.83 23.14 7.27
CA ASP A 141 56.06 22.36 8.50
C ASP A 141 54.94 21.97 9.50
N PRO A 142 54.94 20.70 9.99
CA PRO A 142 54.04 20.18 11.00
C PRO A 142 54.72 20.11 12.37
N ASP A 143 54.25 20.89 13.34
CA ASP A 143 54.24 20.53 14.76
C ASP A 143 53.66 21.69 15.58
N GLU A 144 52.59 21.39 16.34
CA GLU A 144 52.26 21.90 17.69
C GLU A 144 50.76 21.68 17.99
N GLN A 145 50.46 20.44 18.40
CA GLN A 145 49.81 20.10 19.67
C GLN A 145 49.09 21.25 20.42
N ASP A 146 47.76 21.17 20.54
CA ASP A 146 47.14 20.91 21.86
C ASP A 146 45.66 20.54 21.72
N GLY A 147 45.27 19.53 22.48
CA GLY A 147 43.91 19.04 22.59
C GLY A 147 43.28 19.50 23.90
N SER A 148 41.96 19.69 23.86
CA SER A 148 41.07 19.43 24.99
C SER A 148 41.36 20.18 26.30
N THR A 149 40.59 21.22 26.60
CA THR A 149 40.12 21.41 27.99
C THR A 149 38.78 22.13 28.04
N ALA A 150 37.86 21.44 28.71
CA ALA A 150 36.53 21.89 29.09
C ALA A 150 36.52 23.29 29.71
N THR A 151 35.63 24.16 29.23
CA THR A 151 35.10 25.24 30.06
C THR A 151 33.64 24.91 30.35
N ALA A 152 33.44 24.31 31.53
CA ALA A 152 32.14 24.18 32.14
C ALA A 152 31.59 25.56 32.48
N VAL A 153 30.50 25.95 31.83
CA VAL A 153 29.54 26.90 32.39
C VAL A 153 28.23 26.16 32.55
N ASN A 154 28.14 25.48 33.69
CA ASN A 154 26.88 25.06 34.29
C ASN A 154 26.13 26.33 34.72
N MET A 155 25.26 26.84 33.85
CA MET A 155 24.26 27.84 34.20
C MET A 155 22.91 27.13 34.20
N GLY A 156 22.32 27.06 35.41
CA GLY A 156 21.19 26.21 35.70
C GLY A 156 19.94 26.53 34.89
N SER A 157 19.29 25.46 34.45
CA SER A 157 17.84 25.43 34.29
C SER A 157 17.33 24.05 34.69
N GLU A 158 17.52 23.70 35.97
CA GLU A 158 16.63 22.76 36.65
C GLU A 158 15.24 23.39 36.73
N LYS A 159 14.48 23.35 35.62
CA LYS A 159 13.10 23.88 35.53
C LYS A 159 12.45 23.56 34.17
N SER A 160 12.36 22.28 33.83
CA SER A 160 11.18 21.80 33.10
C SER A 160 11.02 20.31 33.37
N LEU A 161 10.26 19.97 34.42
CA LEU A 161 9.84 18.60 34.75
C LEU A 161 9.02 17.93 33.64
N PHE A 162 8.73 18.68 32.56
CA PHE A 162 8.23 18.16 31.30
C PHE A 162 9.24 18.50 30.21
N ARG A 163 9.97 17.48 29.74
CA ARG A 163 10.72 17.54 28.49
C ARG A 163 9.71 17.82 27.39
N ASN A 164 9.97 18.81 26.53
CA ASN A 164 9.06 19.13 25.44
C ASN A 164 9.12 18.01 24.39
N THR A 165 8.26 17.00 24.54
CA THR A 165 8.17 15.84 23.65
C THR A 165 7.94 16.28 22.21
N ASN A 166 7.20 17.38 21.98
CA ASN A 166 6.92 17.87 20.62
C ASN A 166 8.19 18.32 19.88
N VAL A 167 9.13 19.01 20.55
CA VAL A 167 10.39 19.44 19.91
C VAL A 167 11.29 18.24 19.63
N GLU A 168 11.34 17.28 20.54
CA GLU A 168 12.08 16.03 20.36
C GLU A 168 11.48 15.16 19.25
N ASP A 169 10.15 15.06 19.19
CA ASP A 169 9.40 14.32 18.17
C ASP A 169 9.61 14.91 16.79
N VAL A 170 9.63 16.25 16.65
CA VAL A 170 9.90 16.91 15.37
C VAL A 170 11.34 16.66 14.91
N VAL A 171 12.31 16.69 15.82
CA VAL A 171 13.72 16.39 15.50
C VAL A 171 13.89 14.90 15.14
N ASN A 172 13.24 14.01 15.86
CA ASN A 172 13.26 12.57 15.60
C ASN A 172 12.55 12.22 14.29
N ALA A 173 11.39 12.83 13.98
CA ALA A 173 10.68 12.66 12.71
C ALA A 173 11.54 13.09 11.53
N ARG A 174 12.18 14.26 11.61
CA ARG A 174 13.10 14.74 10.56
C ARG A 174 14.32 13.84 10.39
N LYS A 175 14.84 13.27 11.48
CA LYS A 175 15.95 12.32 11.44
C LYS A 175 15.51 10.98 10.81
N LEU A 176 14.33 10.50 11.16
CA LEU A 176 13.75 9.27 10.63
C LEU A 176 13.43 9.40 9.14
N GLU A 177 12.89 10.54 8.69
CA GLU A 177 12.73 10.83 7.26
C GLU A 177 14.09 10.77 6.52
N ARG A 178 15.14 11.36 7.09
CA ARG A 178 16.48 11.33 6.50
C ARG A 178 17.06 9.91 6.44
N GLU A 179 16.81 9.07 7.43
CA GLU A 179 17.23 7.67 7.46
C GLU A 179 16.41 6.83 6.46
N LEU A 180 15.09 7.02 6.40
CA LEU A 180 14.23 6.38 5.40
C LEU A 180 14.66 6.70 3.97
N LEU A 181 14.97 7.98 3.66
CA LEU A 181 15.47 8.34 2.32
C LEU A 181 16.81 7.66 1.99
N ARG A 182 17.68 7.43 2.98
CA ARG A 182 18.93 6.69 2.78
C ARG A 182 18.67 5.21 2.55
N ASP A 183 17.78 4.61 3.33
CA ASP A 183 17.43 3.18 3.22
C ASP A 183 16.67 2.88 1.93
N GLU A 184 15.76 3.76 1.49
CA GLU A 184 15.06 3.64 0.21
C GLU A 184 16.03 3.74 -0.98
N PHE A 185 17.02 4.63 -0.92
CA PHE A 185 18.05 4.73 -1.95
C PHE A 185 18.91 3.46 -2.01
N GLN A 186 19.31 2.92 -0.85
CA GLN A 186 20.06 1.67 -0.77
C GLN A 186 19.22 0.48 -1.26
N LYS A 187 17.97 0.36 -0.83
CA LYS A 187 17.04 -0.69 -1.24
C LYS A 187 16.75 -0.64 -2.74
N LYS A 188 16.60 0.55 -3.33
CA LYS A 188 16.45 0.72 -4.79
C LYS A 188 17.69 0.27 -5.55
N LYS A 189 18.89 0.56 -5.01
CA LYS A 189 20.17 0.08 -5.57
C LYS A 189 20.30 -1.44 -5.47
N GLU A 190 19.88 -2.04 -4.36
CA GLU A 190 19.87 -3.50 -4.17
C GLU A 190 18.84 -4.20 -5.06
N GLN A 191 17.65 -3.62 -5.23
CA GLN A 191 16.63 -4.13 -6.15
C GLN A 191 17.12 -4.12 -7.61
N ASP A 192 17.78 -3.05 -8.07
CA ASP A 192 18.39 -3.01 -9.42
C ASP A 192 19.48 -4.10 -9.56
N LYS A 193 20.27 -4.33 -8.52
CA LYS A 193 21.28 -5.41 -8.50
C LYS A 193 20.66 -6.80 -8.57
N VAL A 194 19.65 -7.07 -7.74
CA VAL A 194 18.92 -8.35 -7.70
C VAL A 194 18.21 -8.61 -9.03
N GLN A 195 17.62 -7.59 -9.65
CA GLN A 195 16.97 -7.74 -10.95
C GLN A 195 17.97 -8.12 -12.05
N ARG A 196 19.17 -7.50 -12.07
CA ARG A 196 20.23 -7.88 -13.00
C ARG A 196 20.74 -9.30 -12.78
N GLU A 197 20.83 -9.74 -11.53
CA GLU A 197 21.24 -11.12 -11.21
C GLU A 197 20.16 -12.13 -11.60
N LYS A 198 18.89 -11.82 -11.36
CA LYS A 198 17.74 -12.63 -11.78
C LYS A 198 17.68 -12.80 -13.30
N ASP A 199 17.90 -11.72 -14.06
CA ASP A 199 17.91 -11.78 -15.52
C ASP A 199 19.10 -12.58 -16.07
N LYS A 200 20.28 -12.47 -15.43
CA LYS A 200 21.45 -13.31 -15.78
C LYS A 200 21.18 -14.78 -15.52
N LEU A 201 20.57 -15.11 -14.37
CA LEU A 201 20.29 -16.48 -13.97
C LEU A 201 19.21 -17.11 -14.85
N ALA A 202 18.16 -16.37 -15.18
CA ALA A 202 17.13 -16.80 -16.13
C ALA A 202 17.71 -17.07 -17.54
N LYS A 203 18.69 -16.26 -17.98
CA LYS A 203 19.37 -16.48 -19.26
C LYS A 203 20.27 -17.72 -19.24
N GLN A 204 20.92 -18.02 -18.11
CA GLN A 204 21.68 -19.25 -17.92
C GLN A 204 20.76 -20.47 -17.86
N GLU A 205 19.67 -20.39 -17.12
CA GLU A 205 18.68 -21.47 -17.00
C GLU A 205 18.03 -21.81 -18.35
N ARG A 206 17.72 -20.81 -19.19
CA ARG A 206 17.24 -21.04 -20.56
C ARG A 206 18.30 -21.77 -21.40
N LYS A 207 19.56 -21.35 -21.34
CA LYS A 207 20.67 -22.02 -22.05
C LYS A 207 20.88 -23.45 -21.56
N GLU A 208 20.72 -23.72 -20.27
CA GLU A 208 20.84 -25.07 -19.72
C GLU A 208 19.64 -25.96 -20.06
N LYS A 209 18.42 -25.44 -20.01
CA LYS A 209 17.21 -26.16 -20.46
C LYS A 209 17.32 -26.54 -21.94
N GLU A 210 17.85 -25.65 -22.76
CA GLU A 210 18.10 -25.90 -24.19
C GLU A 210 19.18 -26.98 -24.39
N LYS A 211 20.32 -26.91 -23.68
CA LYS A 211 21.36 -27.94 -23.71
C LYS A 211 20.88 -29.31 -23.20
N LYS A 212 20.05 -29.35 -22.16
CA LYS A 212 19.44 -30.60 -21.65
C LYS A 212 18.43 -31.19 -22.65
N ARG A 213 17.78 -30.34 -23.46
CA ARG A 213 16.82 -30.77 -24.49
C ARG A 213 17.51 -31.33 -25.72
N THR A 214 18.67 -30.80 -26.13
CA THR A 214 19.44 -31.33 -27.26
C THR A 214 20.20 -32.61 -26.91
N GLN A 215 20.73 -32.73 -25.69
CA GLN A 215 21.47 -33.93 -25.26
C GLN A 215 20.58 -35.18 -25.06
N LYS A 216 19.30 -35.02 -24.73
CA LYS A 216 18.33 -36.14 -24.70
C LYS A 216 17.93 -36.65 -26.10
N GLY A 217 18.18 -35.86 -27.16
CA GLY A 217 17.87 -36.24 -28.54
C GLY A 217 18.89 -37.19 -29.15
N GLU A 218 20.17 -37.07 -28.79
CA GLU A 218 21.25 -37.93 -29.31
C GLU A 218 21.32 -39.29 -28.64
N ARG A 219 20.94 -39.41 -27.36
CA ARG A 219 20.86 -40.72 -26.66
C ARG A 219 19.71 -41.62 -27.14
N LYS A 220 18.81 -41.11 -27.98
CA LYS A 220 17.64 -41.83 -28.50
C LYS A 220 17.76 -42.17 -30.00
N ARG A 221 18.83 -41.77 -30.68
CA ARG A 221 19.11 -42.16 -32.07
C ARG A 221 20.20 -43.21 -32.12
#